data_AF-A0A2J6WTU4-F1
#
_entry.id   AF-A0A2J6WTU4-F1
#
_cell.length_a   1.000
_cell.length_b   1.000
_cell.length_c   1.000
_cell.angle_alpha   90.00
_cell.angle_beta   90.00
_cell.angle_gamma   90.00
#
_symmetry.space_group_name_H-M   'P 1'
#
loop_
_entity.id
_entity.type
_entity.pdbx_description
1 polymer ?
#
loop_
_entity_poly.entity_id
_entity_poly.type
_entity_poly.pdbx_seq_one_letter_code
_entity_poly.pdbx_strand_id
1 'polypeptide(L)'
;MIDAELRIPRATYRLQLNADLTFTDVAHLVPYFVDLGISDLYFSPILTPRAGSRHGYDITDHSQLNPELGGEAGFTQLAETLRAHQLGLILDVVPNHMGIGDPRNVWWRDVLENGPSSIFAPYFDIDWDPVAPELHGKVLLPVLGDQYGVILERGELRLYYDDDGGFSLGYWEHRFPLNPRSYADILTQKLDDLLSNLGSDHPDAIELQSIITAIGYLPSRHEVSPERIIERNREKEVIKRRIATLVANSEPVRQMIAQALADYNGDPSDPKSFDLLDALLARQSYRLAFWRVATEEINYRRFFDINDLAAIRVELPDVLQATHDLIMRLLAEGIA
;
A
#
# COMPACT_ATOMS: atom_id res chain seq x y z
N MET A 1 12.07 36.23 8.09
CA MET A 1 12.43 36.85 6.79
C MET A 1 13.73 36.21 6.35
N ILE A 2 13.66 35.25 5.43
CA ILE A 2 14.85 34.68 4.82
C ILE A 2 15.09 35.54 3.58
N ASP A 3 16.07 36.43 3.68
CA ASP A 3 16.61 37.16 2.53
C ASP A 3 17.58 36.20 1.82
N ALA A 4 17.01 35.14 1.21
CA ALA A 4 17.78 34.26 0.34
C ALA A 4 17.85 34.96 -1.01
N GLU A 5 19.06 35.36 -1.43
CA GLU A 5 19.28 35.74 -2.82
C GLU A 5 18.71 34.65 -3.73
N LEU A 6 17.77 35.04 -4.59
CA LEU A 6 17.16 34.14 -5.56
C LEU A 6 18.26 33.55 -6.46
N ARG A 7 18.57 32.26 -6.26
CA ARG A 7 19.48 31.53 -7.12
C ARG A 7 18.80 31.28 -8.46
N ILE A 8 19.32 31.88 -9.53
CA ILE A 8 18.86 31.62 -10.90
C ILE A 8 19.84 30.65 -11.55
N PRO A 9 19.40 29.43 -11.92
CA PRO A 9 20.27 28.48 -12.60
C PRO A 9 20.81 29.02 -13.92
N ARG A 10 22.13 28.89 -14.15
CA ARG A 10 22.78 29.27 -15.41
C ARG A 10 22.81 28.11 -16.41
N ALA A 11 23.08 26.91 -15.91
CA ALA A 11 23.13 25.67 -16.69
C ALA A 11 22.69 24.50 -15.80
N THR A 12 21.69 23.75 -16.26
CA THR A 12 21.15 22.58 -15.55
C THR A 12 21.61 21.28 -16.19
N TYR A 13 21.91 20.27 -15.37
CA TYR A 13 22.24 18.92 -15.85
C TYR A 13 21.28 17.89 -15.26
N ARG A 14 20.49 17.23 -16.11
CA ARG A 14 19.49 16.24 -15.68
C ARG A 14 20.17 14.90 -15.34
N LEU A 15 19.94 14.41 -14.13
CA LEU A 15 20.37 13.09 -13.67
C LEU A 15 19.16 12.20 -13.40
N GLN A 16 19.19 11.00 -13.98
CA GLN A 16 18.22 9.94 -13.77
C GLN A 16 18.75 9.02 -12.67
N LEU A 17 18.32 9.29 -11.43
CA LEU A 17 18.74 8.53 -10.27
C LEU A 17 18.01 7.19 -10.18
N ASN A 18 18.74 6.16 -9.77
CA ASN A 18 18.25 4.82 -9.46
C ASN A 18 19.38 4.07 -8.72
N ALA A 19 19.20 2.77 -8.47
CA ALA A 19 20.20 1.96 -7.77
C ALA A 19 21.59 1.92 -8.46
N ASP A 20 21.68 2.21 -9.76
CA ASP A 20 22.94 2.25 -10.51
C ASP A 20 23.60 3.66 -10.51
N LEU A 21 22.89 4.69 -10.03
CA LEU A 21 23.39 6.07 -9.87
C LEU A 21 22.78 6.69 -8.61
N THR A 22 23.43 6.43 -7.47
CA THR A 22 22.99 6.83 -6.14
C THR A 22 23.46 8.24 -5.76
N PHE A 23 23.03 8.77 -4.61
CA PHE A 23 23.52 10.05 -4.10
C PHE A 23 25.04 10.07 -3.90
N THR A 24 25.61 8.95 -3.42
CA THR A 24 27.06 8.79 -3.26
C THR A 24 27.80 8.84 -4.59
N ASP A 25 27.26 8.19 -5.62
CA ASP A 25 27.86 8.20 -6.96
C ASP A 25 27.85 9.61 -7.55
N VAL A 26 26.73 10.33 -7.40
CA VAL A 26 26.62 11.73 -7.84
C VAL A 26 27.61 12.62 -7.09
N ALA A 27 27.78 12.42 -5.78
CA ALA A 27 28.75 13.18 -5.00
C ALA A 27 30.19 13.03 -5.54
N HIS A 28 30.58 11.82 -5.99
CA HIS A 28 31.87 11.60 -6.65
C HIS A 28 32.00 12.27 -8.02
N LEU A 29 30.88 12.50 -8.72
CA LEU A 29 30.84 13.16 -10.03
C LEU A 29 30.79 14.70 -9.94
N VAL A 30 30.57 15.27 -8.74
CA VAL A 30 30.49 16.73 -8.55
C VAL A 30 31.67 17.50 -9.17
N PRO A 31 32.94 17.11 -8.96
CA PRO A 31 34.07 17.82 -9.58
C PRO A 31 34.02 17.86 -11.11
N TYR A 32 33.52 16.79 -11.73
CA TYR A 32 33.32 16.73 -13.18
C TYR A 32 32.26 17.74 -13.64
N PHE A 33 31.12 17.84 -12.94
CA PHE A 33 30.07 18.80 -13.30
C PHE A 33 30.52 20.26 -13.14
N VAL A 34 31.35 20.54 -12.13
CA VAL A 34 31.97 21.86 -11.94
C VAL A 34 32.89 22.21 -13.09
N ASP A 35 33.78 21.30 -13.49
CA ASP A 35 34.70 21.51 -14.62
C ASP A 35 33.95 21.69 -15.95
N LEU A 36 32.85 20.96 -16.13
CA LEU A 36 31.95 21.10 -17.27
C LEU A 36 31.22 22.46 -17.31
N GLY A 37 31.18 23.19 -16.18
CA GLY A 37 30.54 24.51 -16.07
C GLY A 37 29.06 24.46 -15.69
N ILE A 38 28.56 23.33 -15.18
CA ILE A 38 27.19 23.19 -14.67
C ILE A 38 27.03 24.02 -13.40
N SER A 39 25.91 24.73 -13.26
CA SER A 39 25.59 25.47 -12.03
C SER A 39 24.64 24.73 -11.11
N ASP A 40 23.75 23.90 -11.67
CA ASP A 40 22.70 23.23 -10.91
C ASP A 40 22.46 21.83 -11.45
N LEU A 41 22.37 20.85 -10.56
CA LEU A 41 21.93 19.51 -10.93
C LEU A 41 20.41 19.44 -10.89
N TYR A 42 19.81 18.76 -11.86
CA TYR A 42 18.37 18.53 -11.91
C TYR A 42 18.11 17.04 -11.68
N PHE A 43 17.57 16.67 -10.53
CA PHE A 43 17.34 15.27 -10.18
C PHE A 43 15.94 14.82 -10.60
N SER A 44 15.85 13.56 -11.05
CA SER A 44 14.60 12.80 -11.02
C SER A 44 14.04 12.69 -9.59
N PRO A 45 12.77 12.26 -9.41
CA PRO A 45 12.16 12.17 -8.09
C PRO A 45 13.02 11.37 -7.10
N ILE A 46 13.12 11.87 -5.87
CA ILE A 46 13.99 11.33 -4.81
C ILE A 46 13.24 10.67 -3.66
N LEU A 47 11.91 10.77 -3.64
CA LEU A 47 11.06 10.10 -2.65
C LEU A 47 10.93 8.61 -2.97
N THR A 48 10.63 7.79 -1.97
CA THR A 48 10.61 6.33 -2.09
C THR A 48 9.59 5.85 -3.14
N PRO A 49 10.04 5.25 -4.24
CA PRO A 49 9.17 4.64 -5.25
C PRO A 49 8.96 3.15 -4.97
N ARG A 50 8.20 2.51 -5.87
CA ARG A 50 8.16 1.05 -5.98
C ARG A 50 9.58 0.46 -6.05
N ALA A 51 9.74 -0.73 -5.49
CA ALA A 51 11.03 -1.41 -5.34
C ALA A 51 11.64 -1.66 -6.72
N GLY A 52 12.93 -1.33 -6.88
CA GLY A 52 13.62 -1.47 -8.16
C GLY A 52 13.13 -0.52 -9.26
N SER A 53 12.40 0.54 -8.92
CA SER A 53 12.04 1.59 -9.89
C SER A 53 13.30 2.22 -10.49
N ARG A 54 13.29 2.39 -11.82
CA ARG A 54 14.39 3.01 -12.57
C ARG A 54 14.22 4.51 -12.76
N HIS A 55 13.08 5.07 -12.36
CA HIS A 55 12.70 6.44 -12.69
C HIS A 55 12.13 7.27 -11.53
N GLY A 56 11.59 6.64 -10.49
CA GLY A 56 11.11 7.34 -9.29
C GLY A 56 9.70 7.96 -9.36
N TYR A 57 9.05 8.01 -10.53
CA TYR A 57 7.69 8.57 -10.68
C TYR A 57 6.56 7.76 -10.03
N ASP A 58 6.79 6.50 -9.70
CA ASP A 58 5.88 5.57 -9.05
C ASP A 58 6.04 5.60 -7.52
N ILE A 59 5.91 6.80 -6.93
CA ILE A 59 6.12 7.06 -5.49
C ILE A 59 5.14 6.22 -4.65
N THR A 60 5.68 5.48 -3.67
CA THR A 60 4.89 4.69 -2.72
C THR A 60 4.88 5.28 -1.32
N ASP A 61 5.85 6.13 -0.99
CA ASP A 61 5.94 6.81 0.30
C ASP A 61 6.54 8.22 0.14
N HIS A 62 5.73 9.23 0.43
CA HIS A 62 6.14 10.64 0.38
C HIS A 62 6.93 11.11 1.60
N SER A 63 6.91 10.33 2.69
CA SER A 63 7.56 10.70 3.96
C SER A 63 9.03 10.30 4.03
N GLN A 64 9.52 9.56 3.03
CA GLN A 64 10.86 8.97 3.03
C GLN A 64 11.63 9.27 1.73
N LEU A 65 12.92 9.59 1.87
CA LEU A 65 13.88 9.59 0.77
C LEU A 65 14.20 8.16 0.35
N ASN A 66 14.25 7.90 -0.95
CA ASN A 66 14.46 6.56 -1.49
C ASN A 66 15.70 5.88 -0.88
N PRO A 67 15.53 4.78 -0.11
CA PRO A 67 16.63 4.05 0.49
C PRO A 67 17.61 3.50 -0.54
N GLU A 68 17.14 3.13 -1.74
CA GLU A 68 18.00 2.63 -2.83
C GLU A 68 18.94 3.71 -3.39
N LEU A 69 18.65 5.00 -3.16
CA LEU A 69 19.55 6.11 -3.51
C LEU A 69 20.56 6.45 -2.40
N GLY A 70 20.46 5.79 -1.23
CA GLY A 70 21.26 6.09 -0.04
C GLY A 70 20.49 6.80 1.09
N GLY A 71 19.19 7.05 0.90
CA GLY A 71 18.30 7.64 1.91
C GLY A 71 18.78 9.01 2.42
N GLU A 72 18.36 9.35 3.65
CA GLU A 72 18.64 10.65 4.25
C GLU A 72 20.12 10.89 4.54
N ALA A 73 20.87 9.85 4.92
CA ALA A 73 22.30 9.94 5.15
C ALA A 73 23.06 10.24 3.85
N GLY A 74 22.75 9.52 2.77
CA GLY A 74 23.35 9.74 1.45
C GLY A 74 23.01 11.12 0.89
N PHE A 75 21.76 11.57 1.07
CA PHE A 75 21.33 12.90 0.62
C PHE A 75 22.05 14.01 1.39
N THR A 76 22.21 13.87 2.70
CA THR A 76 22.96 14.82 3.54
C THR A 76 24.40 14.98 3.07
N GLN A 77 25.10 13.86 2.84
CA GLN A 77 26.49 13.87 2.37
C GLN A 77 26.62 14.52 0.98
N LEU A 78 25.67 14.21 0.08
CA LEU A 78 25.64 14.81 -1.24
C LEU A 78 25.42 16.32 -1.15
N ALA A 79 24.48 16.78 -0.33
CA ALA A 79 24.20 18.20 -0.17
C ALA A 79 25.39 18.98 0.40
N GLU A 80 26.14 18.41 1.36
CA GLU A 80 27.40 18.99 1.82
C GLU A 80 28.41 19.14 0.67
N THR A 81 28.50 18.13 -0.19
CA THR A 81 29.40 18.12 -1.35
C THR A 81 29.00 19.18 -2.38
N LEU A 82 27.70 19.30 -2.68
CA LEU A 82 27.17 20.33 -3.59
C LEU A 82 27.43 21.73 -3.04
N ARG A 83 27.20 21.94 -1.74
CA ARG A 83 27.40 23.22 -1.07
C ARG A 83 28.88 23.64 -1.09
N ALA A 84 29.79 22.70 -0.85
CA ALA A 84 31.24 22.94 -0.92
C ALA A 84 31.71 23.39 -2.33
N HIS A 85 30.99 22.95 -3.37
CA HIS A 85 31.28 23.29 -4.77
C HIS A 85 30.36 24.38 -5.34
N GLN A 86 29.49 24.96 -4.52
CA GLN A 86 28.51 25.98 -4.91
C GLN A 86 27.57 25.53 -6.05
N LEU A 87 27.34 24.22 -6.20
CA LEU A 87 26.32 23.66 -7.09
C LEU A 87 24.95 23.74 -6.41
N GLY A 88 23.93 24.14 -7.17
CA GLY A 88 22.54 24.10 -6.72
C GLY A 88 21.86 22.81 -7.13
N LEU A 89 20.64 22.64 -6.64
CA LEU A 89 19.84 21.45 -6.86
C LEU A 89 18.43 21.84 -7.28
N ILE A 90 17.92 21.18 -8.31
CA ILE A 90 16.53 21.26 -8.75
C ILE A 90 15.92 19.88 -8.55
N LEU A 91 14.82 19.82 -7.81
CA LEU A 91 14.10 18.58 -7.54
C LEU A 91 12.88 18.44 -8.45
N ASP A 92 12.76 17.30 -9.11
CA ASP A 92 11.54 16.85 -9.76
C ASP A 92 10.57 16.29 -8.71
N VAL A 93 9.33 16.77 -8.70
CA VAL A 93 8.30 16.38 -7.73
C VAL A 93 7.07 15.83 -8.44
N VAL A 94 6.41 14.85 -7.82
CA VAL A 94 5.27 14.13 -8.40
C VAL A 94 4.04 14.30 -7.52
N PRO A 95 3.30 15.41 -7.64
CA PRO A 95 2.18 15.71 -6.75
C PRO A 95 0.85 15.07 -7.20
N ASN A 96 0.77 14.56 -8.44
CA ASN A 96 -0.50 14.13 -9.02
C ASN A 96 -0.90 12.71 -8.64
N HIS A 97 0.05 11.81 -8.42
CA HIS A 97 -0.22 10.37 -8.32
C HIS A 97 0.80 9.62 -7.46
N MET A 98 0.43 8.41 -7.06
CA MET A 98 1.28 7.44 -6.36
C MET A 98 1.28 6.09 -7.09
N GLY A 99 2.38 5.35 -6.95
CA GLY A 99 2.47 3.94 -7.35
C GLY A 99 1.65 3.04 -6.43
N ILE A 100 0.71 2.28 -6.99
CA ILE A 100 -0.21 1.40 -6.25
C ILE A 100 0.04 -0.10 -6.45
N GLY A 101 0.99 -0.45 -7.32
CA GLY A 101 1.40 -1.84 -7.57
C GLY A 101 2.35 -2.44 -6.52
N ASP A 102 2.73 -1.67 -5.49
CA ASP A 102 3.67 -2.09 -4.45
C ASP A 102 2.98 -2.18 -3.09
N PRO A 103 3.05 -3.32 -2.38
CA PRO A 103 2.41 -3.49 -1.06
C PRO A 103 2.98 -2.59 0.05
N ARG A 104 4.10 -1.91 -0.21
CA ARG A 104 4.70 -0.90 0.70
C ARG A 104 3.97 0.45 0.64
N ASN A 105 3.11 0.70 -0.35
CA ASN A 105 2.22 1.85 -0.32
C ASN A 105 1.14 1.64 0.76
N VAL A 106 1.44 2.10 1.98
CA VAL A 106 0.58 1.93 3.15
C VAL A 106 -0.77 2.63 3.01
N TRP A 107 -0.83 3.74 2.25
CA TRP A 107 -2.08 4.47 2.02
C TRP A 107 -3.01 3.66 1.14
N TRP A 108 -2.52 3.17 0.00
CA TRP A 108 -3.32 2.36 -0.90
C TRP A 108 -3.73 1.04 -0.25
N ARG A 109 -2.81 0.39 0.47
CA ARG A 109 -3.12 -0.84 1.21
C ARG A 109 -4.23 -0.64 2.23
N ASP A 110 -4.21 0.47 2.98
CA ASP A 110 -5.28 0.79 3.93
C ASP A 110 -6.62 1.04 3.25
N VAL A 111 -6.63 1.69 2.08
CA VAL A 111 -7.83 1.85 1.23
C VAL A 111 -8.37 0.50 0.77
N LEU A 112 -7.52 -0.41 0.32
CA LEU A 112 -7.95 -1.76 -0.08
C LEU A 112 -8.49 -2.57 1.10
N GLU A 113 -7.98 -2.36 2.31
CA GLU A 113 -8.43 -3.04 3.53
C GLU A 113 -9.74 -2.46 4.11
N ASN A 114 -9.91 -1.13 4.04
CA ASN A 114 -10.98 -0.42 4.76
C ASN A 114 -12.00 0.28 3.87
N GLY A 115 -11.79 0.30 2.55
CA GLY A 115 -12.69 0.93 1.60
C GLY A 115 -12.97 2.40 1.94
N PRO A 116 -14.24 2.85 1.85
CA PRO A 116 -14.62 4.23 2.19
C PRO A 116 -14.28 4.66 3.63
N SER A 117 -14.15 3.72 4.58
CA SER A 117 -13.77 4.01 5.97
C SER A 117 -12.25 4.05 6.21
N SER A 118 -11.42 4.01 5.16
CA SER A 118 -9.99 4.27 5.27
C SER A 118 -9.73 5.74 5.62
N ILE A 119 -8.73 6.01 6.47
CA ILE A 119 -8.28 7.40 6.72
C ILE A 119 -7.64 8.02 5.47
N PHE A 120 -7.19 7.19 4.53
CA PHE A 120 -6.61 7.59 3.25
C PHE A 120 -7.62 7.51 2.09
N ALA A 121 -8.88 7.10 2.32
CA ALA A 121 -9.90 7.12 1.26
C ALA A 121 -10.06 8.52 0.63
N PRO A 122 -10.02 9.64 1.37
CA PRO A 122 -10.09 10.98 0.78
C PRO A 122 -8.81 11.40 0.03
N TYR A 123 -7.69 10.69 0.23
CA TYR A 123 -6.41 11.06 -0.38
C TYR A 123 -6.36 10.70 -1.85
N PHE A 124 -7.07 9.64 -2.26
CA PHE A 124 -7.14 9.20 -3.64
C PHE A 124 -8.42 9.70 -4.31
N ASP A 125 -8.36 9.89 -5.62
CA ASP A 125 -9.49 10.28 -6.44
C ASP A 125 -10.26 9.03 -6.92
N ILE A 126 -11.10 8.49 -6.02
CA ILE A 126 -11.90 7.27 -6.21
C ILE A 126 -13.38 7.65 -6.26
N ASP A 127 -14.07 7.20 -7.30
CA ASP A 127 -15.53 7.19 -7.38
C ASP A 127 -16.08 5.96 -6.64
N TRP A 128 -16.59 6.19 -5.43
CA TRP A 128 -17.14 5.15 -4.56
C TRP A 128 -18.59 4.78 -4.86
N ASP A 129 -19.27 5.55 -5.71
CA ASP A 129 -20.67 5.34 -6.12
C ASP A 129 -20.80 5.36 -7.66
N PRO A 130 -20.01 4.54 -8.38
CA PRO A 130 -20.04 4.52 -9.84
C PRO A 130 -21.35 3.92 -10.35
N VAL A 131 -21.66 4.13 -11.64
CA VAL A 131 -22.91 3.64 -12.27
C VAL A 131 -23.13 2.13 -12.11
N ALA A 132 -22.05 1.34 -12.06
CA ALA A 132 -22.10 -0.11 -11.88
C ALA A 132 -22.37 -0.48 -10.40
N PRO A 133 -23.55 -1.02 -10.04
CA PRO A 133 -23.92 -1.28 -8.65
C PRO A 133 -23.00 -2.26 -7.92
N GLU A 134 -22.40 -3.19 -8.65
CA GLU A 134 -21.42 -4.16 -8.15
C GLU A 134 -20.10 -3.53 -7.67
N LEU A 135 -19.84 -2.27 -8.02
CA LEU A 135 -18.67 -1.49 -7.62
C LEU A 135 -18.96 -0.49 -6.49
N HIS A 136 -20.21 -0.37 -6.04
CA HIS A 136 -20.55 0.52 -4.92
C HIS A 136 -19.71 0.17 -3.67
N GLY A 137 -18.96 1.17 -3.19
CA GLY A 137 -18.05 1.02 -2.06
C GLY A 137 -16.89 0.04 -2.30
N LYS A 138 -16.48 -0.16 -3.57
CA LYS A 138 -15.35 -1.00 -3.97
C LYS A 138 -14.42 -0.28 -4.95
N VAL A 139 -13.16 -0.68 -4.97
CA VAL A 139 -12.16 -0.29 -5.97
C VAL A 139 -12.00 -1.39 -7.02
N LEU A 140 -12.12 -1.06 -8.31
CA LEU A 140 -11.86 -2.01 -9.39
C LEU A 140 -10.35 -2.09 -9.69
N LEU A 141 -9.76 -3.27 -9.57
CA LEU A 141 -8.33 -3.52 -9.80
C LEU A 141 -8.13 -4.42 -11.03
N PRO A 142 -7.77 -3.86 -12.20
CA PRO A 142 -7.57 -4.59 -13.46
C PRO A 142 -6.19 -5.26 -13.51
N VAL A 143 -5.93 -6.22 -12.62
CA VAL A 143 -4.61 -6.85 -12.41
C VAL A 143 -4.56 -8.31 -12.85
N LEU A 144 -5.71 -8.95 -13.07
CA LEU A 144 -5.75 -10.37 -13.43
C LEU A 144 -5.31 -10.58 -14.87
N GLY A 145 -4.61 -11.69 -15.14
CA GLY A 145 -4.11 -12.07 -16.45
C GLY A 145 -5.16 -12.72 -17.37
N ASP A 146 -6.30 -13.13 -16.80
CA ASP A 146 -7.44 -13.75 -17.48
C ASP A 146 -8.74 -13.42 -16.70
N GLN A 147 -9.88 -13.97 -17.13
CA GLN A 147 -11.17 -13.82 -16.46
C GLN A 147 -11.12 -14.34 -15.01
N TYR A 148 -11.76 -13.60 -14.09
CA TYR A 148 -11.77 -13.89 -12.65
C TYR A 148 -12.11 -15.35 -12.32
N GLY A 149 -13.21 -15.89 -12.86
CA GLY A 149 -13.64 -17.27 -12.57
C GLY A 149 -12.61 -18.31 -13.01
N VAL A 150 -11.96 -18.10 -14.16
CA VAL A 150 -10.89 -18.99 -14.65
C VAL A 150 -9.67 -18.94 -13.74
N ILE A 151 -9.27 -17.74 -13.32
CA ILE A 151 -8.13 -17.55 -12.41
C ILE A 151 -8.41 -18.17 -11.03
N LEU A 152 -9.64 -18.02 -10.53
CA LEU A 152 -10.11 -18.61 -9.28
C LEU A 152 -10.06 -20.15 -9.35
N GLU A 153 -10.69 -20.76 -10.35
CA GLU A 153 -10.78 -22.22 -10.50
C GLU A 153 -9.41 -22.89 -10.77
N ARG A 154 -8.42 -22.14 -11.27
CA ARG A 154 -7.04 -22.62 -11.41
C ARG A 154 -6.25 -22.61 -10.09
N GLY A 155 -6.82 -22.08 -9.01
CA GLY A 155 -6.14 -21.94 -7.72
C GLY A 155 -4.99 -20.92 -7.73
N GLU A 156 -5.03 -19.96 -8.66
CA GLU A 156 -4.01 -18.91 -8.77
C GLU A 156 -4.21 -17.79 -7.71
N LEU A 157 -5.44 -17.64 -7.21
CA LEU A 157 -5.76 -16.80 -6.05
C LEU A 157 -5.61 -17.62 -4.78
N ARG A 158 -4.77 -17.15 -3.86
CA ARG A 158 -4.52 -17.88 -2.61
C ARG A 158 -4.62 -16.98 -1.39
N LEU A 159 -5.30 -17.45 -0.35
CA LEU A 159 -5.29 -16.83 0.97
C LEU A 159 -4.03 -17.21 1.76
N TYR A 160 -3.53 -16.21 2.48
CA TYR A 160 -2.40 -16.29 3.37
C TYR A 160 -2.76 -15.68 4.72
N TYR A 161 -2.14 -16.21 5.77
CA TYR A 161 -2.04 -15.56 7.06
C TYR A 161 -0.76 -14.73 7.09
N ASP A 162 -0.85 -13.50 7.60
CA ASP A 162 0.27 -12.57 7.68
C ASP A 162 0.79 -12.49 9.14
N ASP A 163 2.09 -12.24 9.31
CA ASP A 163 2.75 -12.25 10.62
C ASP A 163 2.22 -11.17 11.60
N ASP A 164 1.56 -10.14 11.07
CA ASP A 164 0.92 -9.09 11.87
C ASP A 164 -0.46 -9.51 12.43
N GLY A 165 -0.92 -10.73 12.12
CA GLY A 165 -2.25 -11.23 12.48
C GLY A 165 -3.34 -10.88 11.48
N GLY A 166 -2.97 -10.32 10.32
CA GLY A 166 -3.83 -10.10 9.18
C GLY A 166 -4.00 -11.33 8.28
N PHE A 167 -4.82 -11.16 7.25
CA PHE A 167 -4.97 -12.12 6.17
C PHE A 167 -4.84 -11.37 4.84
N SER A 168 -4.18 -11.99 3.87
CA SER A 168 -3.98 -11.44 2.54
C SER A 168 -4.38 -12.42 1.44
N LEU A 169 -4.87 -11.89 0.33
CA LEU A 169 -5.03 -12.61 -0.94
C LEU A 169 -3.78 -12.37 -1.78
N GLY A 170 -3.13 -13.45 -2.21
CA GLY A 170 -2.04 -13.42 -3.17
C GLY A 170 -2.49 -13.78 -4.57
N TYR A 171 -1.91 -13.09 -5.54
CA TYR A 171 -1.98 -13.40 -6.97
C TYR A 171 -0.62 -13.09 -7.57
N TRP A 172 0.18 -14.14 -7.83
CA TRP A 172 1.60 -13.99 -8.20
C TRP A 172 2.37 -13.11 -7.21
N GLU A 173 3.00 -12.02 -7.66
CA GLU A 173 3.70 -11.04 -6.84
C GLU A 173 2.77 -10.13 -6.04
N HIS A 174 1.50 -10.04 -6.40
CA HIS A 174 0.55 -9.15 -5.74
C HIS A 174 0.08 -9.70 -4.40
N ARG A 175 -0.10 -8.79 -3.44
CA ARG A 175 -0.69 -9.06 -2.12
C ARG A 175 -1.75 -8.02 -1.82
N PHE A 176 -2.98 -8.47 -1.59
CA PHE A 176 -4.13 -7.63 -1.26
C PHE A 176 -4.59 -7.94 0.16
N PRO A 177 -4.73 -6.94 1.05
CA PRO A 177 -5.23 -7.19 2.39
C PRO A 177 -6.70 -7.61 2.35
N LEU A 178 -7.16 -8.40 3.31
CA LEU A 178 -8.58 -8.66 3.47
C LEU A 178 -9.24 -7.62 4.40
N ASN A 179 -10.51 -7.33 4.16
CA ASN A 179 -11.36 -6.57 5.06
C ASN A 179 -11.39 -7.25 6.45
N PRO A 180 -10.99 -6.56 7.55
CA PRO A 180 -10.92 -7.18 8.87
C PRO A 180 -12.23 -7.80 9.36
N ARG A 181 -13.41 -7.31 8.91
CA ARG A 181 -14.70 -7.96 9.25
C ARG A 181 -14.87 -9.33 8.62
N SER A 182 -14.23 -9.62 7.49
CA SER A 182 -14.29 -10.94 6.87
C SER A 182 -13.35 -11.96 7.52
N TYR A 183 -12.51 -11.56 8.48
CA TYR A 183 -11.68 -12.50 9.24
C TYR A 183 -12.55 -13.45 10.06
N ALA A 184 -13.74 -13.00 10.49
CA ALA A 184 -14.70 -13.85 11.18
C ALA A 184 -15.05 -15.09 10.35
N ASP A 185 -15.21 -14.94 9.03
CA ASP A 185 -15.57 -16.04 8.12
C ASP A 185 -14.45 -17.12 8.07
N ILE A 186 -13.19 -16.71 8.18
CA ILE A 186 -12.03 -17.62 8.23
C ILE A 186 -11.93 -18.29 9.60
N LEU A 187 -12.06 -17.50 10.67
CA LEU A 187 -11.87 -17.97 12.04
C LEU A 187 -13.00 -18.86 12.54
N THR A 188 -14.20 -18.77 11.96
CA THR A 188 -15.33 -19.65 12.30
C THR A 188 -15.35 -20.96 11.51
N GLN A 189 -14.68 -21.04 10.36
CA GLN A 189 -14.74 -22.19 9.43
C GLN A 189 -14.43 -23.55 10.08
N LYS A 190 -13.50 -23.57 11.04
CA LYS A 190 -13.04 -24.76 11.76
C LYS A 190 -13.19 -24.62 13.28
N LEU A 191 -14.01 -23.66 13.73
CA LEU A 191 -14.15 -23.36 15.15
C LEU A 191 -14.78 -24.53 15.91
N ASP A 192 -15.83 -25.15 15.39
CA ASP A 192 -16.51 -26.26 16.06
C ASP A 192 -15.58 -27.47 16.26
N ASP A 193 -14.73 -27.76 15.28
CA ASP A 193 -13.70 -28.81 15.37
C ASP A 193 -12.68 -28.47 16.46
N LEU A 194 -12.21 -27.22 16.51
CA LEU A 194 -11.30 -26.74 17.55
C LEU A 194 -11.94 -26.86 18.94
N LEU A 195 -13.17 -26.39 19.12
CA LEU A 195 -13.90 -26.42 20.39
C LEU A 195 -14.14 -27.86 20.87
N SER A 196 -14.44 -28.78 19.96
CA SER A 196 -14.62 -30.20 20.27
C SER A 196 -13.31 -30.86 20.73
N ASN A 197 -12.16 -30.42 20.20
CA ASN A 197 -10.85 -30.98 20.52
C ASN A 197 -10.21 -30.38 21.79
N LEU A 198 -10.31 -29.06 21.97
CA LEU A 198 -9.71 -28.34 23.10
C LEU A 198 -10.63 -28.25 24.32
N GLY A 199 -11.95 -28.28 24.10
CA GLY A 199 -12.96 -27.93 25.08
C GLY A 199 -13.29 -26.43 25.05
N SER A 200 -14.57 -26.10 25.24
CA SER A 200 -15.09 -24.72 25.19
C SER A 200 -14.50 -23.80 26.26
N ASP A 201 -14.10 -24.36 27.40
CA ASP A 201 -13.59 -23.61 28.56
C ASP A 201 -12.07 -23.41 28.50
N HIS A 202 -11.39 -23.90 27.46
CA HIS A 202 -9.95 -23.69 27.31
C HIS A 202 -9.63 -22.20 27.07
N PRO A 203 -8.59 -21.63 27.72
CA PRO A 203 -8.26 -20.20 27.58
C PRO A 203 -8.12 -19.72 26.13
N ASP A 204 -7.41 -20.49 25.29
CA ASP A 204 -7.23 -20.17 23.87
C ASP A 204 -8.55 -20.18 23.07
N ALA A 205 -9.46 -21.11 23.40
CA ALA A 205 -10.77 -21.20 22.77
C ALA A 205 -11.67 -20.01 23.17
N ILE A 206 -11.61 -19.59 24.44
CA ILE A 206 -12.30 -18.40 24.94
C ILE A 206 -11.74 -17.14 24.26
N GLU A 207 -10.42 -17.02 24.14
CA GLU A 207 -9.80 -15.86 23.49
C GLU A 207 -10.15 -15.79 22.00
N LEU A 208 -10.15 -16.91 21.28
CA LEU A 208 -10.57 -16.95 19.88
C LEU A 208 -12.03 -16.50 19.72
N GLN A 209 -12.96 -17.01 20.54
CA GLN A 209 -14.36 -16.60 20.52
C GLN A 209 -14.53 -15.11 20.85
N SER A 210 -13.73 -14.59 21.78
CA SER A 210 -13.69 -13.17 22.13
C SER A 210 -13.19 -12.30 20.96
N ILE A 211 -12.16 -12.75 20.23
CA ILE A 211 -11.67 -12.10 19.01
C ILE A 211 -12.76 -12.08 17.93
N ILE A 212 -13.42 -13.21 17.66
CA ILE A 212 -14.53 -13.32 16.69
C ILE A 212 -15.67 -12.35 17.05
N THR A 213 -16.01 -12.28 18.34
CA THR A 213 -17.00 -11.34 18.85
C THR A 213 -16.58 -9.88 18.61
N ALA A 214 -15.32 -9.53 18.88
CA ALA A 214 -14.78 -8.19 18.63
C ALA A 214 -14.82 -7.81 17.14
N ILE A 215 -14.52 -8.74 16.24
CA ILE A 215 -14.67 -8.55 14.78
C ILE A 215 -16.13 -8.22 14.42
N GLY A 216 -17.09 -8.88 15.07
CA GLY A 216 -18.51 -8.59 14.90
C GLY A 216 -18.89 -7.14 15.25
N TYR A 217 -18.24 -6.55 16.25
CA TYR A 217 -18.47 -5.17 16.67
C TYR A 217 -17.68 -4.12 15.88
N LEU A 218 -16.68 -4.53 15.10
CA LEU A 218 -15.90 -3.60 14.29
C LEU A 218 -16.83 -2.78 13.36
N PRO A 219 -16.75 -1.43 13.31
CA PRO A 219 -17.58 -0.64 12.42
C PRO A 219 -17.47 -1.10 10.96
N SER A 220 -18.58 -1.05 10.24
CA SER A 220 -18.63 -1.38 8.81
C SER A 220 -17.74 -0.46 7.99
N ARG A 221 -17.19 -0.96 6.88
CA ARG A 221 -16.42 -0.14 5.91
C ARG A 221 -17.24 0.95 5.20
N HIS A 222 -18.56 0.91 5.39
CA HIS A 222 -19.51 1.90 4.86
C HIS A 222 -19.89 2.95 5.90
N GLU A 223 -19.44 2.80 7.15
CA GLU A 223 -19.66 3.79 8.22
C GLU A 223 -18.53 4.83 8.17
N VAL A 224 -18.78 5.92 7.46
CA VAL A 224 -17.79 6.95 7.12
C VAL A 224 -17.80 8.17 8.05
N SER A 225 -18.52 8.11 9.19
CA SER A 225 -18.42 9.19 10.17
C SER A 225 -17.03 9.19 10.82
N PRO A 226 -16.45 10.37 11.14
CA PRO A 226 -15.09 10.45 11.68
C PRO A 226 -14.87 9.56 12.92
N GLU A 227 -15.83 9.50 13.83
CA GLU A 227 -15.75 8.67 15.04
C GLU A 227 -15.65 7.18 14.70
N ARG A 228 -16.46 6.70 13.73
CA ARG A 228 -16.48 5.29 13.32
C ARG A 228 -15.25 4.92 12.51
N ILE A 229 -14.71 5.84 11.70
CA ILE A 229 -13.42 5.66 11.02
C ILE A 229 -12.30 5.48 12.04
N ILE A 230 -12.21 6.37 13.04
CA ILE A 230 -11.19 6.29 14.09
C ILE A 230 -11.31 4.99 14.88
N GLU A 231 -12.54 4.63 15.28
CA GLU A 231 -12.83 3.38 15.98
C GLU A 231 -12.40 2.17 15.15
N ARG A 232 -12.82 2.08 13.88
CA ARG A 232 -12.45 0.98 12.99
C ARG A 232 -10.94 0.83 12.87
N ASN A 233 -10.22 1.94 12.65
CA ASN A 233 -8.77 1.92 12.47
C ASN A 233 -8.03 1.52 13.74
N ARG A 234 -8.54 1.89 14.92
CA ARG A 234 -7.95 1.45 16.19
C ARG A 234 -8.24 -0.02 16.48
N GLU A 235 -9.51 -0.42 16.39
CA GLU A 235 -9.96 -1.76 16.80
C GLU A 235 -9.45 -2.86 15.85
N LYS A 236 -9.32 -2.59 14.53
CA LYS A 236 -8.72 -3.57 13.61
C LYS A 236 -7.29 -3.95 14.01
N GLU A 237 -6.49 -2.98 14.47
CA GLU A 237 -5.10 -3.20 14.88
C GLU A 237 -5.01 -3.88 16.26
N VAL A 238 -6.00 -3.66 17.14
CA VAL A 238 -6.13 -4.44 18.38
C VAL A 238 -6.45 -5.90 18.05
N ILE A 239 -7.42 -6.14 17.17
CA ILE A 239 -7.85 -7.49 16.75
C ILE A 239 -6.68 -8.24 16.12
N LYS A 240 -5.98 -7.65 15.14
CA LYS A 240 -4.81 -8.27 14.48
C LYS A 240 -3.74 -8.69 15.48
N ARG A 241 -3.35 -7.80 16.41
CA ARG A 241 -2.36 -8.13 17.46
C ARG A 241 -2.82 -9.26 18.37
N ARG A 242 -4.11 -9.34 18.71
CA ARG A 242 -4.67 -10.45 19.50
C ARG A 242 -4.62 -11.76 18.72
N ILE A 243 -4.97 -11.75 17.43
CA ILE A 243 -4.81 -12.91 16.54
C ILE A 243 -3.35 -13.35 16.49
N ALA A 244 -2.42 -12.43 16.20
CA ALA A 244 -0.98 -12.72 16.15
C ALA A 244 -0.46 -13.36 17.44
N THR A 245 -0.85 -12.79 18.59
CA THR A 245 -0.46 -13.32 19.91
C THR A 245 -1.04 -14.71 20.16
N LEU A 246 -2.31 -14.93 19.84
CA LEU A 246 -2.96 -16.22 20.02
C LEU A 246 -2.34 -17.28 19.11
N VAL A 247 -2.12 -16.97 17.84
CA VAL A 247 -1.48 -17.87 16.88
C VAL A 247 -0.06 -18.20 17.31
N ALA A 248 0.74 -17.22 17.75
CA ALA A 248 2.10 -17.47 18.22
C ALA A 248 2.14 -18.48 19.38
N ASN A 249 1.19 -18.39 20.31
CA ASN A 249 1.19 -19.16 21.55
C ASN A 249 0.36 -20.45 21.54
N SER A 250 -0.56 -20.61 20.58
CA SER A 250 -1.49 -21.74 20.53
C SER A 250 -1.33 -22.58 19.25
N GLU A 251 -0.68 -23.72 19.39
CA GLU A 251 -0.49 -24.67 18.28
C GLU A 251 -1.83 -25.17 17.69
N PRO A 252 -2.85 -25.54 18.49
CA PRO A 252 -4.14 -25.95 17.93
C PRO A 252 -4.82 -24.84 17.10
N VAL A 253 -4.77 -23.58 17.55
CA VAL A 253 -5.34 -22.45 16.79
C VAL A 253 -4.57 -22.23 15.49
N ARG A 254 -3.24 -22.34 15.51
CA ARG A 254 -2.41 -22.26 14.31
C ARG A 254 -2.80 -23.33 13.28
N GLN A 255 -2.99 -24.57 13.73
CA GLN A 255 -3.41 -25.68 12.87
C GLN A 255 -4.84 -25.48 12.33
N MET A 256 -5.75 -24.98 13.16
CA MET A 256 -7.11 -24.64 12.75
C MET A 256 -7.11 -23.59 11.63
N ILE A 257 -6.34 -22.50 11.78
CA ILE A 257 -6.23 -21.47 10.75
C ILE A 257 -5.62 -22.05 9.48
N ALA A 258 -4.56 -22.85 9.59
CA ALA A 258 -3.94 -23.48 8.41
C ALA A 258 -4.92 -24.39 7.64
N GLN A 259 -5.76 -25.13 8.35
CA GLN A 259 -6.82 -25.96 7.75
C GLN A 259 -7.93 -25.12 7.11
N ALA A 260 -8.38 -24.05 7.79
CA ALA A 260 -9.34 -23.12 7.20
C ALA A 260 -8.79 -22.50 5.90
N LEU A 261 -7.54 -22.02 5.91
CA LEU A 261 -6.90 -21.50 4.70
C LEU A 261 -6.78 -22.55 3.60
N ALA A 262 -6.55 -23.82 3.93
CA ALA A 262 -6.55 -24.90 2.93
C ALA A 262 -7.94 -25.08 2.29
N ASP A 263 -9.01 -25.06 3.09
CA ASP A 263 -10.39 -25.13 2.58
C ASP A 263 -10.70 -23.96 1.62
N TYR A 264 -10.36 -22.73 2.00
CA TYR A 264 -10.57 -21.55 1.16
C TYR A 264 -9.72 -21.58 -0.12
N ASN A 265 -8.50 -22.12 -0.06
CA ASN A 265 -7.63 -22.20 -1.24
C ASN A 265 -8.10 -23.23 -2.27
N GLY A 266 -9.08 -24.06 -1.94
CA GLY A 266 -9.74 -24.97 -2.87
C GLY A 266 -8.85 -26.07 -3.45
N ASP A 267 -9.44 -26.84 -4.35
CA ASP A 267 -8.83 -27.89 -5.15
C ASP A 267 -9.15 -27.62 -6.62
N PRO A 268 -8.15 -27.36 -7.48
CA PRO A 268 -8.35 -27.16 -8.93
C PRO A 268 -9.05 -28.31 -9.66
N SER A 269 -9.17 -29.49 -9.05
CA SER A 269 -9.92 -30.63 -9.59
C SER A 269 -11.43 -30.59 -9.27
N ASP A 270 -11.86 -29.74 -8.33
CA ASP A 270 -13.26 -29.53 -7.97
C ASP A 270 -13.59 -28.03 -7.97
N PRO A 271 -14.17 -27.47 -9.05
CA PRO A 271 -14.50 -26.05 -9.12
C PRO A 271 -15.37 -25.52 -7.98
N LYS A 272 -16.24 -26.36 -7.38
CA LYS A 272 -17.10 -25.94 -6.26
C LYS A 272 -16.33 -25.71 -4.96
N SER A 273 -15.12 -26.25 -4.86
CA SER A 273 -14.25 -26.00 -3.70
C SER A 273 -13.89 -24.52 -3.53
N PHE A 274 -13.99 -23.72 -4.60
CA PHE A 274 -13.71 -22.29 -4.58
C PHE A 274 -14.89 -21.41 -4.16
N ASP A 275 -16.09 -21.97 -3.94
CA ASP A 275 -17.28 -21.21 -3.55
C ASP A 275 -17.05 -20.41 -2.25
N LEU A 276 -16.27 -20.96 -1.31
CA LEU A 276 -15.89 -20.29 -0.07
C LEU A 276 -15.04 -19.03 -0.34
N LEU A 277 -14.04 -19.16 -1.21
CA LEU A 277 -13.19 -18.05 -1.58
C LEU A 277 -13.95 -17.00 -2.36
N ASP A 278 -14.80 -17.38 -3.31
CA ASP A 278 -15.63 -16.44 -4.05
C ASP A 278 -16.52 -15.60 -3.12
N ALA A 279 -17.20 -16.25 -2.18
CA ALA A 279 -18.04 -15.58 -1.19
C ALA A 279 -17.23 -14.61 -0.30
N LEU A 280 -16.01 -14.99 0.06
CA LEU A 280 -15.10 -14.13 0.81
C LEU A 280 -14.64 -12.92 -0.03
N LEU A 281 -14.25 -13.15 -1.29
CA LEU A 281 -13.80 -12.09 -2.19
C LEU A 281 -14.90 -11.08 -2.52
N ALA A 282 -16.17 -11.53 -2.56
CA ALA A 282 -17.31 -10.64 -2.71
C ALA A 282 -17.45 -9.61 -1.57
N ARG A 283 -16.88 -9.88 -0.38
CA ARG A 283 -16.96 -9.00 0.81
C ARG A 283 -15.83 -7.97 0.91
N GLN A 284 -14.86 -8.01 0.00
CA GLN A 284 -13.70 -7.11 0.02
C GLN A 284 -14.06 -5.70 -0.48
N SER A 285 -13.22 -4.73 -0.12
CA SER A 285 -13.28 -3.32 -0.57
C SER A 285 -12.75 -3.12 -1.99
N TYR A 286 -12.36 -4.20 -2.66
CA TYR A 286 -11.89 -4.20 -4.03
C TYR A 286 -12.52 -5.34 -4.80
N ARG A 287 -12.43 -5.23 -6.13
CA ARG A 287 -12.80 -6.25 -7.09
C ARG A 287 -11.64 -6.44 -8.05
N LEU A 288 -11.09 -7.65 -8.12
CA LEU A 288 -10.07 -7.98 -9.11
C LEU A 288 -10.72 -8.26 -10.46
N ALA A 289 -10.13 -7.79 -11.54
CA ALA A 289 -10.66 -7.97 -12.88
C ALA A 289 -9.57 -8.18 -13.93
N PHE A 290 -9.96 -8.71 -15.08
CA PHE A 290 -9.07 -8.95 -16.21
C PHE A 290 -8.60 -7.62 -16.81
N TRP A 291 -7.29 -7.42 -16.88
CA TRP A 291 -6.71 -6.13 -17.27
C TRP A 291 -7.16 -5.64 -18.65
N ARG A 292 -7.41 -6.55 -19.62
CA ARG A 292 -7.79 -6.17 -20.99
C ARG A 292 -9.22 -5.65 -21.13
N VAL A 293 -10.11 -5.99 -20.20
CA VAL A 293 -11.55 -5.70 -20.34
C VAL A 293 -11.99 -4.62 -19.36
N ALA A 294 -11.38 -4.59 -18.18
CA ALA A 294 -11.80 -3.70 -17.10
C ALA A 294 -11.14 -2.31 -17.11
N THR A 295 -10.27 -2.01 -18.08
CA THR A 295 -9.52 -0.74 -18.10
C THR A 295 -10.41 0.50 -18.30
N GLU A 296 -11.55 0.34 -18.97
CA GLU A 296 -12.56 1.40 -19.16
C GLU A 296 -13.54 1.52 -17.97
N GLU A 297 -13.58 0.51 -17.10
CA GLU A 297 -14.49 0.44 -15.94
C GLU A 297 -13.83 0.91 -14.64
N ILE A 298 -12.56 1.31 -14.68
CA ILE A 298 -11.79 1.74 -13.50
C ILE A 298 -12.44 2.97 -12.87
N ASN A 299 -12.71 2.87 -11.57
CA ASN A 299 -13.40 3.90 -10.79
C ASN A 299 -12.44 4.77 -9.95
N TYR A 300 -11.19 4.90 -10.36
CA TYR A 300 -10.25 5.89 -9.80
C TYR A 300 -9.50 6.61 -10.91
N ARG A 301 -9.21 7.89 -10.70
CA ARG A 301 -8.43 8.67 -11.66
C ARG A 301 -6.99 8.15 -11.70
N ARG A 302 -6.46 7.95 -12.90
CA ARG A 302 -5.10 7.47 -13.15
C ARG A 302 -4.22 8.57 -13.74
N PHE A 303 -2.90 8.33 -13.74
CA PHE A 303 -2.01 9.04 -14.64
C PHE A 303 -2.09 8.42 -16.04
N PHE A 304 -2.73 9.13 -16.97
CA PHE A 304 -3.07 8.60 -18.30
C PHE A 304 -3.81 7.25 -18.20
N ASP A 305 -3.36 6.24 -18.95
CA ASP A 305 -3.90 4.89 -19.00
C ASP A 305 -3.08 3.89 -18.15
N ILE A 306 -2.21 4.39 -17.25
CA ILE A 306 -1.37 3.56 -16.40
C ILE A 306 -2.13 3.13 -15.14
N ASN A 307 -2.54 1.86 -15.09
CA ASN A 307 -3.32 1.30 -13.99
C ASN A 307 -2.58 1.35 -12.64
N ASP A 308 -1.26 1.23 -12.63
CA ASP A 308 -0.46 1.21 -11.40
C ASP A 308 -0.20 2.60 -10.79
N LEU A 309 -0.74 3.68 -11.38
CA LEU A 309 -0.57 5.05 -10.91
C LEU A 309 -1.91 5.69 -10.55
N ALA A 310 -2.31 5.59 -9.27
CA ALA A 310 -3.54 6.21 -8.78
C ALA A 310 -3.31 7.68 -8.45
N ALA A 311 -4.23 8.53 -8.91
CA ALA A 311 -4.15 9.95 -8.63
C ALA A 311 -4.52 10.28 -7.19
N ILE A 312 -3.81 11.26 -6.64
CA ILE A 312 -4.06 11.81 -5.31
C ILE A 312 -4.69 13.20 -5.42
N ARG A 313 -5.42 13.57 -4.36
CA ARG A 313 -6.22 14.80 -4.26
C ARG A 313 -5.43 15.93 -3.59
N VAL A 314 -4.35 16.34 -4.24
CA VAL A 314 -3.42 17.36 -3.73
C VAL A 314 -4.08 18.75 -3.55
N GLU A 315 -5.28 18.96 -4.09
CA GLU A 315 -6.09 20.14 -3.82
C GLU A 315 -6.60 20.21 -2.37
N LEU A 316 -6.59 19.10 -1.63
CA LEU A 316 -6.96 19.04 -0.22
C LEU A 316 -5.74 19.42 0.65
N PRO A 317 -5.87 20.35 1.61
CA PRO A 317 -4.74 20.81 2.43
C PRO A 317 -3.99 19.70 3.16
N ASP A 318 -4.70 18.72 3.73
CA ASP A 318 -4.08 17.61 4.47
C ASP A 318 -3.27 16.69 3.54
N VAL A 319 -3.74 16.48 2.30
CA VAL A 319 -3.03 15.67 1.30
C VAL A 319 -1.80 16.42 0.79
N LEU A 320 -1.94 17.72 0.53
CA LEU A 320 -0.80 18.58 0.16
C LEU A 320 0.30 18.52 1.21
N GLN A 321 -0.06 18.71 2.48
CA GLN A 321 0.87 18.65 3.62
C GLN A 321 1.55 17.27 3.68
N ALA A 322 0.76 16.19 3.75
CA ALA A 322 1.27 14.82 3.89
C ALA A 322 2.22 14.40 2.75
N THR A 323 2.08 14.99 1.56
CA THR A 323 2.91 14.65 0.39
C THR A 323 4.10 15.56 0.16
N HIS A 324 4.13 16.75 0.79
CA HIS A 324 5.15 17.77 0.58
C HIS A 324 5.99 18.07 1.83
N ASP A 325 5.62 17.58 3.01
CA ASP A 325 6.35 17.85 4.27
C ASP A 325 7.84 17.60 4.19
N LEU A 326 8.24 16.44 3.65
CA LEU A 326 9.64 16.10 3.49
C LEU A 326 10.33 17.07 2.53
N ILE A 327 9.74 17.35 1.37
CA ILE A 327 10.32 18.27 0.38
C ILE A 327 10.46 19.68 0.96
N MET A 328 9.43 20.19 1.63
CA MET A 328 9.44 21.51 2.25
C MET A 328 10.48 21.61 3.37
N ARG A 329 10.66 20.53 4.15
CA ARG A 329 11.73 20.45 5.14
C ARG A 329 13.12 20.54 4.48
N LEU A 330 13.37 19.78 3.42
CA LEU A 330 14.67 19.80 2.70
C LEU A 330 14.97 21.20 2.13
N LEU A 331 13.96 21.89 1.59
CA LEU A 331 14.08 23.27 1.13
C LEU A 331 14.38 24.24 2.30
N ALA A 332 13.69 24.09 3.43
CA ALA A 332 13.90 24.95 4.60
C ALA A 332 15.29 24.78 5.25
N GLU A 333 15.87 23.58 5.16
CA GLU A 333 17.22 23.27 5.65
C GLU A 333 18.32 23.79 4.70
N GLY A 334 17.98 24.33 3.53
CA GLY A 334 18.94 24.81 2.52
C GLY A 334 19.79 23.67 1.95
N ILE A 335 19.19 22.48 1.87
CA ILE A 335 19.79 21.24 1.35
C ILE A 335 19.37 21.04 -0.12
N ALA A 336 18.24 21.64 -0.53
CA ALA A 336 17.76 21.74 -1.90
C ALA A 336 17.51 23.22 -2.28
#